data_AF-A0A6P1HVM7-F1
#
_entry.id   AF-A0A6P1HVM7-F1
#
_cell.length_a   1.000
_cell.length_b   1.000
_cell.length_c   1.000
_cell.angle_alpha   90.00
_cell.angle_beta   90.00
_cell.angle_gamma   90.00
#
_symmetry.space_group_name_H-M   'P 1'
#
loop_
_entity.id
_entity.type
_entity.pdbx_description
1 polymer ?
#
loop_
_entity_poly.entity_id
_entity_poly.type
_entity_poly.pdbx_seq_one_letter_code
_entity_poly.pdbx_strand_id
1 'polypeptide(L)' 'MKPDIVVGARVRVRRETETTAQGVVIEDFAELTTSGQSLGRDWAPVHRWAVALDDGRLVFAHDGELDVDTASSGQ' A
#
# COMPACT_ATOMS: atom_id res chain seq x y z
N MET A 1 9.60 -15.45 -3.19
CA MET A 1 9.72 -14.06 -3.69
C MET A 1 8.36 -13.43 -3.50
N LYS A 2 8.25 -12.32 -2.77
CA LYS A 2 6.98 -11.57 -2.75
C LYS A 2 6.84 -10.88 -4.12
N PRO A 3 5.68 -10.94 -4.77
CA PRO A 3 5.43 -10.17 -5.98
C PRO A 3 5.64 -8.67 -5.72
N ASP A 4 6.16 -7.96 -6.72
CA ASP A 4 6.32 -6.51 -6.66
C ASP A 4 4.96 -5.81 -6.61
N ILE A 5 4.87 -4.79 -5.77
CA ILE A 5 3.72 -3.88 -5.71
C ILE A 5 3.98 -2.77 -6.73
N VAL A 6 3.02 -2.54 -7.62
CA VAL A 6 3.06 -1.52 -8.66
C VAL A 6 1.69 -0.87 -8.79
N VAL A 7 1.61 0.31 -9.42
CA VAL A 7 0.33 0.91 -9.80
C VAL A 7 -0.47 -0.06 -10.67
N GLY A 8 -1.75 -0.22 -10.37
CA GLY A 8 -2.65 -1.20 -10.98
C GLY A 8 -2.66 -2.58 -10.29
N ALA A 9 -1.75 -2.84 -9.34
CA ALA A 9 -1.73 -4.11 -8.63
C ALA A 9 -2.98 -4.27 -7.75
N ARG A 10 -3.59 -5.46 -7.80
CA ARG A 10 -4.61 -5.88 -6.85
C ARG A 10 -3.96 -6.25 -5.53
N VAL A 11 -4.41 -5.67 -4.44
CA VAL A 11 -3.81 -5.87 -3.12
C VAL A 11 -4.85 -6.10 -2.04
N ARG A 12 -4.43 -6.80 -0.98
CA ARG A 12 -5.09 -6.84 0.32
C ARG A 12 -4.32 -5.96 1.29
N VAL A 13 -5.01 -5.02 1.92
CA VAL A 13 -4.48 -4.13 2.96
C VAL A 13 -4.67 -4.77 4.32
N ARG A 14 -3.59 -4.88 5.10
CA ARG A 14 -3.59 -5.34 6.49
C ARG A 14 -3.42 -4.15 7.42
N ARG A 15 -4.39 -3.92 8.30
CA ARG A 15 -4.35 -2.94 9.38
C ARG A 15 -4.46 -3.70 10.70
N GLU A 16 -3.66 -3.35 11.70
CA GLU A 16 -3.57 -4.13 12.96
C GLU A 16 -4.90 -4.22 13.72
N THR A 17 -5.80 -3.27 13.53
CA THR A 17 -7.07 -3.14 14.27
C THR A 17 -8.33 -3.31 13.42
N GLU A 18 -8.20 -3.51 12.10
CA GLU A 18 -9.33 -3.57 11.17
C GLU A 18 -9.34 -4.86 10.36
N THR A 19 -10.52 -5.27 9.89
CA THR A 19 -10.64 -6.36 8.92
C THR A 19 -9.88 -6.01 7.65
N THR A 20 -9.11 -6.98 7.13
CA THR A 20 -8.38 -6.79 5.88
C THR A 20 -9.31 -6.40 4.74
N ALA A 21 -8.94 -5.38 3.97
CA ALA A 21 -9.72 -4.88 2.84
C ALA A 21 -8.99 -5.09 1.51
N GLN A 22 -9.74 -5.34 0.43
CA GLN A 22 -9.17 -5.45 -0.92
C GLN A 22 -9.28 -4.11 -1.65
N GLY A 23 -8.33 -3.87 -2.55
CA GLY A 23 -8.25 -2.65 -3.34
C GLY A 23 -7.25 -2.73 -4.48
N VAL A 24 -7.08 -1.62 -5.19
CA VAL A 24 -6.11 -1.47 -6.28
C VAL A 24 -5.16 -0.32 -5.96
N VAL A 25 -3.87 -0.53 -6.18
CA VAL A 25 -2.88 0.55 -6.07
C VAL A 25 -3.11 1.56 -7.18
N ILE A 26 -3.27 2.83 -6.85
CA ILE A 26 -3.53 3.90 -7.83
C ILE A 26 -2.38 4.89 -7.96
N GLU A 27 -1.45 4.95 -7.00
CA GLU A 27 -0.30 5.87 -7.05
C GLU A 27 0.89 5.32 -6.25
N ASP A 28 2.11 5.64 -6.71
CA ASP A 28 3.38 5.33 -6.06
C ASP A 28 4.15 6.61 -5.70
N PHE A 29 4.23 6.91 -4.40
CA PHE A 29 4.94 8.07 -3.86
C PHE A 29 6.38 7.76 -3.44
N ALA A 30 7.04 6.73 -3.99
CA ALA A 30 8.42 6.36 -3.66
C ALA A 30 9.38 7.57 -3.64
N GLU A 31 9.29 8.45 -4.64
CA GLU A 31 10.16 9.64 -4.77
C GLU A 31 9.89 10.69 -3.66
N LEU A 32 8.73 10.65 -3.02
CA LEU A 32 8.37 11.52 -1.89
C LEU A 32 8.66 10.90 -0.53
N THR A 33 8.97 9.59 -0.49
CA THR A 33 9.35 8.91 0.76
C THR A 33 10.78 9.27 1.15
N THR A 34 10.97 10.46 1.71
CA THR A 34 12.20 10.73 2.45
C THR A 34 12.24 9.81 3.68
N SER A 35 13.36 9.10 3.86
CA SER A 35 13.62 8.32 5.07
C SER A 35 13.43 9.21 6.30
N GLY A 36 12.55 8.83 7.24
CA GLY A 36 12.18 9.65 8.40
C GLY A 36 13.36 10.21 9.20
N GLN A 37 14.52 9.54 9.15
CA GLN A 37 15.80 9.99 9.69
C GLN A 37 16.28 11.35 9.14
N SER A 38 15.95 11.68 7.89
CA SER A 38 16.32 12.94 7.25
C SER A 38 15.39 14.11 7.62
N LEU A 39 14.20 13.82 8.17
CA LEU A 39 13.24 14.84 8.63
C LEU A 39 13.39 15.18 10.12
N GLY A 40 14.26 14.47 10.86
CA GLY A 40 14.44 14.66 12.30
C GLY A 40 13.18 14.34 13.13
N ARG A 41 12.28 13.50 12.61
CA ARG A 41 11.04 13.10 13.29
C ARG A 41 10.58 11.70 12.96
N ASP A 42 10.06 11.02 13.99
CA ASP A 42 9.48 9.68 13.89
C ASP A 42 7.94 9.68 13.85
N TRP A 43 7.30 10.82 14.14
CA TRP A 43 5.85 10.97 13.98
C TRP A 43 5.50 10.97 12.48
N ALA A 44 4.27 10.57 12.09
CA ALA A 44 3.73 10.53 10.72
C ALA A 44 4.70 10.14 9.57
N PRO A 45 5.13 8.87 9.51
CA PRO A 45 5.91 8.33 8.39
C PRO A 45 5.19 8.51 7.04
N VAL A 46 5.96 8.67 5.96
CA VAL A 46 5.41 8.86 4.61
C VAL A 46 5.01 7.51 4.01
N HIS A 47 3.71 7.26 3.89
CA HIS A 47 3.19 6.09 3.18
C HIS A 47 3.45 6.20 1.68
N ARG A 48 4.01 5.14 1.09
CA ARG A 48 4.38 5.09 -0.33
C ARG A 48 3.16 4.92 -1.23
N TRP A 49 2.23 4.05 -0.85
CA TRP A 49 1.19 3.59 -1.75
C TRP A 49 -0.12 4.29 -1.46
N ALA A 50 -0.82 4.76 -2.50
CA ALA A 50 -2.25 5.03 -2.43
C ALA A 50 -3.04 3.84 -2.98
N VAL A 51 -4.02 3.36 -2.22
CA VAL A 51 -4.87 2.23 -2.60
C VAL A 51 -6.33 2.66 -2.55
N ALA A 52 -7.02 2.52 -3.69
CA ALA A 52 -8.47 2.62 -3.74
C ALA A 52 -9.05 1.27 -3.29
N LEU A 53 -9.69 1.25 -2.12
CA LEU A 53 -10.40 0.08 -1.62
C LEU A 53 -11.72 -0.11 -2.36
N ASP A 54 -12.20 -1.35 -2.42
CA ASP A 54 -13.46 -1.70 -3.09
C ASP A 54 -14.69 -1.04 -2.45
N ASP A 55 -14.58 -0.69 -1.17
CA ASP A 55 -15.62 0.02 -0.42
C ASP A 55 -15.65 1.54 -0.72
N GLY A 56 -14.79 2.01 -1.64
CA GLY A 56 -14.72 3.40 -2.08
C GLY A 56 -13.81 4.28 -1.22
N ARG A 57 -13.19 3.75 -0.16
CA ARG A 57 -12.21 4.50 0.64
C ARG A 57 -10.86 4.57 -0.06
N LEU A 58 -10.16 5.68 0.16
CA LEU A 58 -8.75 5.83 -0.18
C LEU A 58 -7.91 5.59 1.08
N VAL A 59 -6.92 4.70 0.99
CA VAL A 59 -5.97 4.46 2.08
C VAL A 59 -4.54 4.62 1.61
N PHE A 60 -3.68 5.08 2.52
CA PHE A 60 -2.24 5.16 2.29
C PHE A 60 -1.53 4.04 3.07
N ALA A 61 -0.57 3.36 2.45
CA ALA A 61 0.09 2.19 3.03
C ALA A 61 1.59 2.12 2.69
N HIS A 62 2.35 1.39 3.50
CA HIS A 62 3.71 0.96 3.20
C HIS A 62 3.74 -0.47 2.65
N ASP A 63 4.88 -0.91 2.12
CA ASP A 63 5.07 -2.26 1.56
C ASP A 63 4.75 -3.39 2.56
N GLY A 64 4.98 -3.15 3.86
CA GLY A 64 4.70 -4.12 4.92
C GLY A 64 3.21 -4.34 5.22
N GLU A 65 2.35 -3.42 4.79
CA GLU A 65 0.91 -3.43 5.03
C GLU A 65 0.13 -4.03 3.86
N LEU A 66 0.80 -4.31 2.74
CA LEU A 66 0.18 -4.79 1.50
C LEU A 66 0.60 -6.23 1.16
N ASP A 67 -0.36 -7.01 0.71
CA ASP A 67 -0.11 -8.29 0.05
C ASP A 67 -0.78 -8.27 -1.33
N VAL A 68 0.00 -8.52 -2.38
CA VAL A 68 -0.52 -8.62 -3.74
C VAL A 68 -1.43 -9.85 -3.82
N ASP A 69 -2.62 -9.63 -4.34
CA ASP A 69 -3.55 -10.71 -4.65
C ASP A 69 -3.09 -11.39 -5.95
N THR A 70 -2.44 -12.54 -5.80
CA THR A 70 -1.95 -13.33 -6.94
C THR A 70 -3.03 -14.22 -7.54
N ALA A 71 -4.27 -14.19 -7.03
CA ALA A 71 -5.34 -15.07 -7.49
C ALA A 71 -6.02 -14.62 -8.79
N SER A 72 -5.51 -13.60 -9.48
CA SER A 72 -6.11 -13.07 -10.72
C SER A 72 -5.21 -13.15 -11.96
N SER A 73 -4.17 -14.00 -11.95
CA SER A 73 -3.43 -14.36 -13.18
C SER A 73 -3.96 -15.70 -13.72
N GLY A 74 -5.18 -15.68 -14.23
CA GLY A 74 -5.85 -16.88 -14.74
C GLY A 74 -7.05 -16.53 -15.60
N GLN A 75 -6.82 -15.86 -16.74
CA GLN A 75 -7.75 -15.82 -17.86
C GLN A 75 -6.97 -15.69 -19.16
#